data_AF-A0A0C2WS24-F1
#
_entry.id   AF-A0A0C2WS24-F1
#
_cell.length_a   1.000
_cell.length_b   1.000
_cell.length_c   1.000
_cell.angle_alpha   90.00
_cell.angle_beta   90.00
_cell.angle_gamma   90.00
#
_symmetry.space_group_name_H-M   'P 1'
#
loop_
_entity.id
_entity.type
_entity.pdbx_description
1 polymer ?
#
loop_
_entity_poly.entity_id
_entity_poly.type
_entity_poly.pdbx_seq_one_letter_code
_entity_poly.pdbx_strand_id
1 'polypeptide(L)'
;MDVEEDIKHDEQHPEHVDKLASKGREIEAMIGVEDDDEEDVVELAHLEDKPKMWPNMDTEKHDRCQREVQAVRESYEDVVNMYDTTLVSEYSDEIFEYMEDLEESAMPNPNYMAGQSEITWGMRQTLVDWLLQVHLRYHMLPETLWITVNIVDRFLTKRIVSVAKLQLVGVTAMFIASKYEEILAPSVDEFVFVTENAYTKEEILKGETIILQTLDFKISHYCSPYSWMRRISKADDYELRTRTLGKFLIEVALLDHRFLRVKPSLVAAVGMYSARKMLGGDWNNPFVFHSGCTAEQLEPGHQWLAEKLVEPTFLKTNVCRKYANKKFLKASVFAIDWARAMYMDELPIKKSQDPAGSAS
;
A
#
# COMPACT_ATOMS: atom_id res chain seq x y z
N MET A 1 -29.73 43.74 -39.07
CA MET A 1 -30.34 44.28 -37.84
C MET A 1 -29.77 43.44 -36.73
N ASP A 2 -28.59 43.83 -36.28
CA ASP A 2 -27.89 43.23 -35.17
C ASP A 2 -28.52 43.77 -33.89
N VAL A 3 -28.98 42.88 -33.02
CA VAL A 3 -29.45 43.21 -31.68
C VAL A 3 -28.57 42.43 -30.72
N GLU A 4 -27.64 43.15 -30.11
CA GLU A 4 -26.96 42.77 -28.88
C GLU A 4 -28.01 42.71 -27.76
N GLU A 5 -28.04 41.61 -26.98
CA GLU A 5 -28.76 41.56 -25.70
C GLU A 5 -27.78 41.16 -24.59
N ASP A 6 -27.81 41.98 -23.54
CA ASP A 6 -26.93 42.03 -22.38
C ASP A 6 -26.94 40.75 -21.53
N ILE A 7 -25.75 40.20 -21.26
CA ILE A 7 -25.54 39.23 -20.19
C ILE A 7 -25.37 40.00 -18.88
N LYS A 8 -26.38 39.95 -18.00
CA LYS A 8 -26.26 40.40 -16.61
C LYS A 8 -25.47 39.37 -15.80
N HIS A 9 -24.36 39.81 -15.21
CA HIS A 9 -23.69 39.10 -14.14
C HIS A 9 -24.57 39.12 -12.88
N ASP A 10 -24.95 37.95 -12.39
CA ASP A 10 -25.62 37.78 -11.10
C ASP A 10 -24.54 37.62 -10.03
N GLU A 11 -24.26 38.72 -9.31
CA GLU A 11 -23.37 38.72 -8.14
C GLU A 11 -24.06 37.98 -6.99
N GLN A 12 -23.60 36.78 -6.67
CA GLN A 12 -24.07 36.04 -5.50
C GLN A 12 -23.62 36.75 -4.21
N HIS A 13 -24.61 37.29 -3.50
CA HIS A 13 -24.48 37.97 -2.21
C HIS A 13 -23.84 37.07 -1.13
N PRO A 14 -22.95 37.61 -0.27
CA PRO A 14 -22.20 36.86 0.76
C PRO A 14 -23.04 36.27 1.92
N GLU A 15 -24.35 36.49 1.97
CA GLU A 15 -25.21 36.05 3.08
C GLU A 15 -25.57 34.55 3.06
N HIS A 16 -25.35 33.85 1.94
CA HIS A 16 -25.68 32.42 1.82
C HIS A 16 -24.56 31.48 2.33
N VAL A 17 -23.31 31.95 2.36
CA VAL A 17 -22.14 31.18 2.84
C VAL A 17 -22.08 31.21 4.38
N ASP A 18 -22.42 32.34 4.99
CA ASP A 18 -22.47 32.48 6.45
C ASP A 18 -23.58 31.64 7.11
N LYS A 19 -24.70 31.38 6.41
CA LYS A 19 -25.77 30.50 6.91
C LYS A 19 -25.41 29.01 6.90
N LEU A 20 -24.52 28.56 6.02
CA LEU A 20 -23.97 27.20 6.09
C LEU A 20 -22.91 27.08 7.18
N ALA A 21 -22.08 28.11 7.36
CA ALA A 21 -21.07 28.15 8.42
C ALA A 21 -21.70 28.26 9.82
N SER A 22 -22.83 28.96 9.96
CA SER A 22 -23.57 29.06 11.22
C SER A 22 -24.33 27.76 11.54
N LYS A 23 -24.89 27.07 10.53
CA LYS A 23 -25.49 25.74 10.70
C LYS A 23 -24.45 24.67 11.03
N GLY A 24 -23.24 24.77 10.50
CA GLY A 24 -22.13 23.88 10.87
C GLY A 24 -21.76 24.01 12.35
N ARG A 25 -21.70 25.25 12.87
CA ARG A 25 -21.43 25.52 14.28
C ARG A 25 -22.61 25.18 15.22
N GLU A 26 -23.85 25.31 14.75
CA GLU A 26 -25.02 24.87 15.51
C GLU A 26 -25.13 23.34 15.61
N ILE A 27 -24.65 22.60 14.60
CA ILE A 27 -24.54 21.13 14.66
C ILE A 27 -23.43 20.70 15.63
N GLU A 28 -22.31 21.41 15.68
CA GLU A 28 -21.24 21.19 16.69
C GLU A 28 -21.74 21.41 18.13
N ALA A 29 -22.67 22.34 18.34
CA ALA A 29 -23.20 22.68 19.67
C ALA A 29 -24.43 21.86 20.11
N MET A 30 -25.10 21.12 19.20
CA MET A 30 -26.34 20.38 19.51
C MET A 30 -26.12 18.88 19.76
N ILE A 31 -24.92 18.35 19.53
CA ILE A 31 -24.59 16.96 19.84
C ILE A 31 -23.95 16.94 21.23
N GLY A 32 -24.81 16.97 22.24
CA GLY A 32 -24.42 16.75 23.64
C GLY A 32 -23.89 15.33 23.83
N VAL A 33 -22.61 15.14 23.53
CA VAL A 33 -21.80 14.10 24.13
C VAL A 33 -21.24 14.73 25.40
N GLU A 34 -21.63 14.18 26.56
CA GLU A 34 -20.99 14.51 27.82
C GLU A 34 -19.47 14.31 27.66
N ASP A 35 -18.69 15.29 28.13
CA ASP A 35 -17.23 15.46 27.99
C ASP A 35 -16.38 14.35 28.67
N ASP A 36 -16.86 13.12 28.78
CA ASP A 36 -16.18 12.04 29.53
C ASP A 36 -15.39 11.05 28.64
N ASP A 37 -15.37 11.20 27.31
CA ASP A 37 -14.56 10.37 26.38
C ASP A 37 -13.64 11.18 25.43
N GLU A 38 -13.28 12.42 25.81
CA GLU A 38 -12.22 13.21 25.15
C GLU A 38 -10.80 12.82 25.61
N GLU A 39 -10.51 11.52 25.80
CA GLU A 39 -9.11 11.08 25.98
C GLU A 39 -8.35 11.12 24.64
N ASP A 40 -7.76 12.29 24.37
CA ASP A 40 -6.47 12.58 23.72
C ASP A 40 -6.14 11.91 22.37
N VAL A 41 -6.69 12.44 21.27
CA VAL A 41 -6.06 12.31 19.94
C VAL A 41 -5.17 13.53 19.67
N VAL A 42 -3.94 13.48 20.15
CA VAL A 42 -2.97 14.59 20.02
C VAL A 42 -2.37 14.63 18.60
N GLU A 43 -2.26 15.84 18.01
CA GLU A 43 -1.50 16.05 16.76
C GLU A 43 0.00 15.92 17.02
N LEU A 44 0.68 15.17 16.17
CA LEU A 44 2.14 15.09 16.19
C LEU A 44 2.76 16.36 15.60
N ALA A 45 3.60 17.04 16.38
CA ALA A 45 4.51 18.06 15.87
C ALA A 45 5.45 17.45 14.81
N HIS A 46 5.69 18.15 13.71
CA HIS A 46 6.52 17.68 12.60
C HIS A 46 7.93 17.31 13.08
N LEU A 47 8.27 16.03 13.06
CA LEU A 47 9.64 15.53 13.26
C LEU A 47 10.53 16.09 12.14
N GLU A 48 11.60 16.81 12.51
CA GLU A 48 12.39 17.68 11.62
C GLU A 48 13.29 16.96 10.60
N ASP A 49 13.43 15.63 10.66
CA ASP A 49 14.19 14.86 9.66
C ASP A 49 13.27 14.30 8.58
N LYS A 50 13.39 14.79 7.34
CA LYS A 50 12.71 14.20 6.18
C LYS A 50 13.11 12.72 6.08
N PRO A 51 12.16 11.79 6.16
CA PRO A 51 12.48 10.37 6.15
C PRO A 51 13.14 9.98 4.83
N LYS A 52 14.21 9.18 4.91
CA LYS A 52 14.87 8.63 3.71
C LYS A 52 13.95 7.60 3.04
N MET A 53 13.44 8.00 1.88
CA MET A 53 12.66 7.14 0.99
C MET A 53 13.56 6.15 0.25
N TRP A 54 13.00 5.00 -0.13
CA TRP A 54 13.67 3.98 -0.92
C TRP A 54 13.61 4.34 -2.42
N PRO A 55 14.66 4.04 -3.22
CA PRO A 55 15.91 3.36 -2.86
C PRO A 55 16.93 4.29 -2.20
N ASN A 56 17.47 3.89 -1.06
CA ASN A 56 18.54 4.62 -0.36
C ASN A 56 19.90 4.12 -0.86
N MET A 57 20.32 4.59 -2.03
CA MET A 57 21.58 4.23 -2.68
C MET A 57 22.55 5.42 -2.69
N ASP A 58 23.84 5.13 -2.79
CA ASP A 58 24.85 6.16 -3.02
C ASP A 58 24.67 6.80 -4.42
N THR A 59 25.21 8.01 -4.61
CA THR A 59 25.05 8.78 -5.84
C THR A 59 25.61 8.04 -7.06
N GLU A 60 26.75 7.36 -6.92
CA GLU A 60 27.39 6.67 -8.04
C GLU A 60 26.55 5.48 -8.53
N LYS A 61 26.00 4.69 -7.60
CA LYS A 61 25.09 3.59 -7.92
C LYS A 61 23.79 4.09 -8.51
N HIS A 62 23.22 5.15 -7.95
CA HIS A 62 22.02 5.77 -8.49
C HIS A 62 22.22 6.21 -9.94
N ASP A 63 23.30 6.94 -10.23
CA ASP A 63 23.61 7.43 -11.58
C ASP A 63 23.92 6.29 -12.56
N ARG A 64 24.46 5.16 -12.06
CA ARG A 64 24.65 3.95 -12.88
C ARG A 64 23.31 3.32 -13.24
N CYS A 65 22.43 3.10 -12.26
CA CYS A 65 21.10 2.53 -12.50
C CYS A 65 20.29 3.41 -13.46
N GLN A 66 20.35 4.73 -13.31
CA GLN A 66 19.68 5.66 -14.23
C GLN A 66 20.21 5.56 -15.67
N ARG A 67 21.52 5.48 -15.85
CA ARG A 67 22.13 5.29 -17.18
C ARG A 67 21.72 3.97 -17.82
N GLU A 68 21.63 2.90 -17.04
CA GLU A 68 21.16 1.59 -17.53
C GLU A 68 19.70 1.66 -18.00
N VAL A 69 18.81 2.24 -17.18
CA VAL A 69 17.40 2.43 -17.55
C VAL A 69 17.28 3.27 -18.81
N GLN A 70 18.05 4.36 -18.91
CA GLN A 70 18.04 5.23 -20.09
C GLN A 70 18.54 4.50 -21.35
N ALA A 71 19.63 3.73 -21.25
CA ALA A 71 20.14 2.94 -22.37
C ALA A 71 19.13 1.89 -22.85
N VAL A 72 18.38 1.28 -21.93
CA VAL A 72 17.28 0.35 -22.26
C VAL A 72 16.13 1.09 -22.94
N ARG A 73 15.72 2.26 -22.43
CA ARG A 73 14.66 3.09 -23.04
C ARG A 73 14.99 3.53 -24.47
N GLU A 74 16.27 3.75 -24.78
CA GLU A 74 16.72 4.14 -26.12
C GLU A 74 16.83 2.97 -27.11
N SER A 75 17.00 1.73 -26.61
CA SER A 75 17.27 0.56 -27.45
C SER A 75 16.11 -0.44 -27.56
N TYR A 76 15.19 -0.43 -26.60
CA TYR A 76 14.04 -1.33 -26.59
C TYR A 76 12.82 -0.68 -27.26
N GLU A 77 12.30 -1.33 -28.30
CA GLU A 77 11.06 -0.93 -28.96
C GLU A 77 9.88 -1.73 -28.39
N ASP A 78 8.95 -1.05 -27.72
CA ASP A 78 7.70 -1.65 -27.24
C ASP A 78 6.71 -1.83 -28.41
N VAL A 79 6.10 -3.01 -28.51
CA VAL A 79 5.07 -3.29 -29.53
C VAL A 79 3.73 -2.77 -29.00
N VAL A 80 3.44 -1.51 -29.27
CA VAL A 80 2.21 -0.87 -28.80
C VAL A 80 1.00 -1.34 -29.61
N ASN A 81 0.04 -1.99 -28.95
CA ASN A 81 -1.27 -2.26 -29.53
C ASN A 81 -2.19 -1.04 -29.38
N MET A 82 -2.23 -0.20 -30.40
CA MET A 82 -3.07 1.02 -30.46
C MET A 82 -4.58 0.75 -30.32
N TYR A 83 -5.02 -0.50 -30.52
CA TYR A 83 -6.44 -0.88 -30.43
C TYR A 83 -6.81 -1.52 -29.08
N ASP A 84 -5.86 -1.63 -28.14
CA ASP A 84 -6.17 -2.12 -26.80
C ASP A 84 -6.87 -1.02 -25.98
N THR A 85 -8.20 -1.07 -25.99
CA THR A 85 -9.06 -0.15 -25.23
C THR A 85 -8.93 -0.31 -23.71
N THR A 86 -8.30 -1.39 -23.22
CA THR A 86 -8.11 -1.62 -21.78
C THR A 86 -6.83 -1.00 -21.23
N LEU A 87 -5.81 -0.81 -22.09
CA LEU A 87 -4.56 -0.16 -21.75
C LEU A 87 -4.54 1.32 -22.10
N VAL A 88 -5.45 1.75 -22.99
CA VAL A 88 -5.60 3.14 -23.42
C VAL A 88 -4.24 3.75 -23.79
N SER A 89 -3.53 3.06 -24.70
CA SER A 89 -2.12 3.32 -25.02
C SER A 89 -1.80 4.79 -25.32
N GLU A 90 -2.76 5.51 -25.90
CA GLU A 90 -2.71 6.94 -26.22
C GLU A 90 -2.41 7.84 -25.01
N TYR A 91 -2.94 7.50 -23.83
CA TYR A 91 -2.77 8.28 -22.59
C TYR A 91 -1.87 7.57 -21.58
N SER A 92 -1.34 6.39 -21.92
CA SER A 92 -0.63 5.55 -20.95
C SER A 92 0.52 6.30 -20.29
N ASP A 93 1.36 6.98 -21.07
CA ASP A 93 2.54 7.66 -20.52
C ASP A 93 2.15 8.86 -19.65
N GLU A 94 1.19 9.68 -20.07
CA GLU A 94 0.66 10.81 -19.28
C GLU A 94 0.03 10.35 -17.97
N ILE A 95 -0.73 9.23 -18.00
CA ILE A 95 -1.33 8.65 -16.80
C ILE A 95 -0.24 8.20 -15.82
N PHE A 96 0.77 7.47 -16.28
CA PHE A 96 1.82 6.98 -15.38
C PHE A 96 2.71 8.10 -14.85
N GLU A 97 3.00 9.14 -15.64
CA GLU A 97 3.70 10.35 -15.19
C GLU A 97 2.90 11.04 -14.07
N TYR A 98 1.59 11.25 -14.27
CA TYR A 98 0.73 11.82 -13.24
C TYR A 98 0.63 10.95 -11.97
N MET A 99 0.58 9.62 -12.13
CA MET A 99 0.57 8.70 -10.99
C MET A 99 1.89 8.71 -10.20
N GLU A 100 3.03 8.88 -10.88
CA GLU A 100 4.36 9.01 -10.26
C GLU A 100 4.48 10.31 -9.44
N ASP A 101 3.87 11.40 -9.90
CA ASP A 101 3.77 12.64 -9.13
C ASP A 101 2.85 12.49 -7.91
N LEU A 102 1.70 11.83 -8.08
CA LEU A 102 0.73 11.61 -7.00
C LEU A 102 1.26 10.70 -5.90
N GLU A 103 1.94 9.60 -6.25
CA GLU A 103 2.38 8.61 -5.28
C GLU A 103 3.33 9.22 -4.23
N GLU A 104 4.12 10.22 -4.60
CA GLU A 104 5.00 10.92 -3.66
C GLU A 104 4.22 11.70 -2.59
N SER A 105 3.12 12.33 -2.98
CA SER A 105 2.24 13.08 -2.06
C SER A 105 1.42 12.19 -1.13
N ALA A 106 1.25 10.92 -1.50
CA ALA A 106 0.44 9.94 -0.78
C ALA A 106 1.27 9.01 0.14
N MET A 107 2.58 9.24 0.28
CA MET A 107 3.43 8.42 1.16
C MET A 107 3.21 8.76 2.64
N PRO A 108 3.04 7.75 3.52
CA PRO A 108 3.10 7.98 4.97
C PRO A 108 4.53 8.26 5.43
N ASN A 109 4.70 8.80 6.63
CA ASN A 109 6.04 8.91 7.23
C ASN A 109 6.51 7.54 7.72
N PRO A 110 7.53 6.89 7.14
CA PRO A 110 7.95 5.55 7.54
C PRO A 110 8.46 5.46 8.99
N ASN A 111 8.71 6.59 9.65
CA ASN A 111 9.16 6.67 11.03
C ASN A 111 8.06 7.11 12.01
N TYR A 112 6.78 7.17 11.59
CA TYR A 112 5.69 7.68 12.45
C TYR A 112 5.56 6.94 13.79
N MET A 113 5.98 5.67 13.84
CA MET A 113 5.92 4.88 15.07
C MET A 113 6.80 5.45 16.19
N ALA A 114 7.79 6.30 15.88
CA ALA A 114 8.56 7.01 16.90
C ALA A 114 7.72 8.01 17.71
N GLY A 115 6.62 8.50 17.14
CA GLY A 115 5.66 9.38 17.82
C GLY A 115 4.51 8.63 18.51
N GLN A 116 4.39 7.31 18.29
CA GLN A 116 3.33 6.51 18.90
C GLN A 116 3.78 6.00 20.28
N SER A 117 2.99 6.30 21.32
CA SER A 117 3.33 5.93 22.70
C SER A 117 2.94 4.49 23.06
N GLU A 118 1.82 3.99 22.53
CA GLU A 118 1.28 2.68 22.91
C GLU A 118 1.31 1.64 21.79
N ILE A 119 1.38 2.06 20.53
CA ILE A 119 1.31 1.18 19.37
C ILE A 119 2.73 0.78 18.92
N THR A 120 2.86 -0.46 18.45
CA THR A 120 4.10 -0.98 17.88
C THR A 120 3.91 -1.49 16.45
N TRP A 121 5.02 -1.70 15.72
CA TRP A 121 4.98 -2.31 14.38
C TRP A 121 4.30 -3.69 14.36
N GLY A 122 4.46 -4.49 15.43
CA GLY A 122 3.78 -5.79 15.56
C GLY A 122 2.26 -5.66 15.67
N MET A 123 1.78 -4.59 16.31
CA MET A 123 0.35 -4.30 16.43
C MET A 123 -0.23 -3.81 15.11
N ARG A 124 0.51 -2.96 14.37
CA ARG A 124 0.17 -2.60 12.98
C ARG A 124 0.07 -3.85 12.10
N GLN A 125 1.04 -4.76 12.16
CA GLN A 125 1.02 -5.99 11.38
C GLN A 125 -0.21 -6.86 11.72
N THR A 126 -0.56 -6.99 13.00
CA THR A 126 -1.75 -7.70 13.46
C THR A 126 -3.03 -7.05 12.91
N LEU A 127 -3.13 -5.71 12.96
CA LEU A 127 -4.25 -4.97 12.39
C LEU A 127 -4.38 -5.21 10.89
N VAL A 128 -3.30 -5.06 10.12
CA VAL A 128 -3.32 -5.24 8.66
C VAL A 128 -3.68 -6.67 8.27
N ASP A 129 -3.16 -7.68 8.98
CA ASP A 129 -3.52 -9.08 8.74
C ASP A 129 -5.00 -9.36 9.02
N TRP A 130 -5.57 -8.72 10.05
CA TRP A 130 -7.00 -8.78 10.34
C TRP A 130 -7.84 -8.04 9.30
N LEU A 131 -7.44 -6.84 8.86
CA LEU A 131 -8.11 -6.11 7.79
C LEU A 131 -8.13 -6.92 6.49
N LEU A 132 -7.06 -7.65 6.16
CA LEU A 132 -7.05 -8.57 5.02
C LEU A 132 -8.12 -9.66 5.15
N GLN A 133 -8.39 -10.16 6.36
CA GLN A 133 -9.48 -11.10 6.61
C GLN A 133 -10.86 -10.47 6.35
N VAL A 134 -11.08 -9.23 6.82
CA VAL A 134 -12.32 -8.47 6.60
C VAL A 134 -12.53 -8.21 5.10
N HIS A 135 -11.50 -7.73 4.41
CA HIS A 135 -11.45 -7.55 2.96
C HIS A 135 -11.90 -8.80 2.21
N LEU A 136 -11.36 -9.97 2.58
CA LEU A 136 -11.72 -11.25 1.97
C LEU A 136 -13.16 -11.68 2.26
N ARG A 137 -13.66 -11.40 3.47
CA ARG A 137 -15.04 -11.74 3.88
C ARG A 137 -16.07 -10.98 3.05
N TYR A 138 -15.80 -9.72 2.75
CA TYR A 138 -16.69 -8.86 1.97
C TYR A 138 -16.42 -8.88 0.46
N HIS A 139 -15.44 -9.69 0.01
CA HIS A 139 -15.09 -9.83 -1.41
C HIS A 139 -14.75 -8.51 -2.10
N MET A 140 -14.13 -7.59 -1.37
CA MET A 140 -13.71 -6.28 -1.87
C MET A 140 -12.61 -6.40 -2.93
N LEU A 141 -12.50 -5.37 -3.76
CA LEU A 141 -11.38 -5.19 -4.69
C LEU A 141 -10.05 -5.11 -3.94
N PRO A 142 -8.95 -5.69 -4.46
CA PRO A 142 -7.63 -5.56 -3.84
C PRO A 142 -7.21 -4.10 -3.63
N GLU A 143 -7.59 -3.21 -4.54
CA GLU A 143 -7.37 -1.76 -4.49
C GLU A 143 -7.91 -1.16 -3.18
N THR A 144 -9.10 -1.58 -2.73
CA THR A 144 -9.72 -1.18 -1.46
C THR A 144 -8.82 -1.48 -0.26
N LEU A 145 -8.17 -2.65 -0.23
CA LEU A 145 -7.23 -3.01 0.84
C LEU A 145 -6.00 -2.10 0.86
N TRP A 146 -5.44 -1.80 -0.32
CA TRP A 146 -4.28 -0.92 -0.41
C TRP A 146 -4.60 0.52 0.02
N ILE A 147 -5.75 1.05 -0.41
CA ILE A 147 -6.23 2.37 0.02
C ILE A 147 -6.46 2.37 1.53
N THR A 148 -7.08 1.31 2.08
CA THR A 148 -7.29 1.16 3.54
C THR A 148 -5.99 1.28 4.31
N VAL A 149 -4.97 0.51 3.94
CA VAL A 149 -3.68 0.51 4.65
C VAL A 149 -2.97 1.86 4.51
N ASN A 150 -3.04 2.50 3.33
CA ASN A 150 -2.50 3.84 3.14
C ASN A 150 -3.17 4.89 4.05
N ILE A 151 -4.51 4.85 4.17
CA ILE A 151 -5.26 5.73 5.07
C ILE A 151 -4.80 5.52 6.51
N VAL A 152 -4.70 4.26 6.97
CA VAL A 152 -4.23 3.93 8.33
C VAL A 152 -2.85 4.53 8.58
N ASP A 153 -1.88 4.30 7.70
CA ASP A 153 -0.50 4.74 7.91
C ASP A 153 -0.35 6.27 7.85
N ARG A 154 -1.07 6.95 6.95
CA ARG A 154 -1.07 8.42 6.87
C ARG A 154 -1.80 9.06 8.05
N PHE A 155 -2.84 8.42 8.57
CA PHE A 155 -3.51 8.88 9.77
C PHE A 155 -2.60 8.76 11.00
N LEU A 156 -1.96 7.59 11.18
CA LEU A 156 -0.99 7.34 12.26
C LEU A 156 0.29 8.19 12.12
N THR A 157 0.55 8.74 10.94
CA THR A 157 1.61 9.75 10.73
C THR A 157 1.29 11.07 11.43
N LYS A 158 0.01 11.46 11.51
CA LYS A 158 -0.41 12.76 12.01
C LYS A 158 -1.01 12.71 13.43
N ARG A 159 -1.52 11.55 13.86
CA ARG A 159 -2.27 11.38 15.11
C ARG A 159 -1.65 10.30 15.99
N ILE A 160 -1.53 10.58 17.28
CA ILE A 160 -1.27 9.55 18.29
C ILE A 160 -2.57 8.79 18.55
N VAL A 161 -2.49 7.46 18.59
CA VAL A 161 -3.66 6.59 18.77
C VAL A 161 -3.38 5.59 19.88
N SER A 162 -4.36 5.39 20.77
CA SER A 162 -4.28 4.37 21.80
C SER A 162 -4.50 2.96 21.23
N VAL A 163 -4.02 1.95 21.94
CA VAL A 163 -4.21 0.54 21.53
C VAL A 163 -5.69 0.19 21.36
N ALA A 164 -6.55 0.72 22.24
CA ALA A 164 -7.99 0.46 22.24
C ALA A 164 -8.70 1.00 20.98
N LYS A 165 -8.20 2.09 20.39
CA LYS A 165 -8.78 2.74 19.22
C LYS A 165 -8.12 2.32 17.90
N LEU A 166 -7.04 1.55 17.92
CA LEU A 166 -6.32 1.13 16.71
C LEU A 166 -7.21 0.30 15.76
N GLN A 167 -8.04 -0.62 16.28
CA GLN A 167 -8.96 -1.39 15.43
C GLN A 167 -10.06 -0.49 14.84
N LEU A 168 -10.59 0.46 15.63
CA LEU A 168 -11.55 1.46 15.14
C LEU A 168 -10.98 2.24 13.95
N VAL A 169 -9.75 2.75 14.07
CA VAL A 169 -9.05 3.42 12.96
C VAL A 169 -8.98 2.52 11.72
N GLY A 170 -8.62 1.25 11.89
CA GLY A 170 -8.54 0.31 10.78
C GLY A 170 -9.87 0.07 10.07
N VAL A 171 -10.97 -0.17 10.80
CA VAL A 171 -12.28 -0.39 10.17
C VAL A 171 -12.84 0.86 9.55
N THR A 172 -12.66 2.01 10.18
CA THR A 172 -13.12 3.27 9.62
C THR A 172 -12.33 3.63 8.35
N ALA A 173 -11.02 3.38 8.32
CA ALA A 173 -10.22 3.51 7.10
C ALA A 173 -10.73 2.60 5.98
N MET A 174 -11.11 1.36 6.31
CA MET A 174 -11.69 0.43 5.32
C MET A 174 -13.06 0.89 4.85
N PHE A 175 -13.90 1.41 5.74
CA PHE A 175 -15.20 1.98 5.37
C PHE A 175 -15.06 3.14 4.38
N ILE A 176 -14.11 4.06 4.63
CA ILE A 176 -13.79 5.15 3.70
C ILE A 176 -13.30 4.59 2.36
N ALA A 177 -12.34 3.66 2.39
CA ALA A 177 -11.79 3.06 1.18
C ALA A 177 -12.86 2.34 0.35
N SER A 178 -13.76 1.59 1.00
CA SER A 178 -14.85 0.90 0.32
C SER A 178 -15.82 1.87 -0.35
N LYS A 179 -16.16 3.01 0.30
CA LYS A 179 -17.00 4.03 -0.33
C LYS A 179 -16.34 4.71 -1.53
N TYR A 180 -15.01 4.74 -1.56
CA TYR A 180 -14.26 5.34 -2.66
C TYR A 180 -14.12 4.37 -3.85
N GLU A 181 -13.79 3.11 -3.59
CA GLU A 181 -13.34 2.16 -4.63
C GLU A 181 -14.43 1.16 -5.05
N GLU A 182 -15.35 0.78 -4.16
CA GLU A 182 -16.36 -0.24 -4.47
C GLU A 182 -17.57 0.35 -5.18
N ILE A 183 -18.09 -0.39 -6.17
CA ILE A 183 -19.39 -0.05 -6.80
C ILE A 183 -20.51 -0.10 -5.76
N LEU A 184 -20.48 -1.10 -4.88
CA LEU A 184 -21.42 -1.31 -3.79
C LEU A 184 -20.66 -1.47 -2.47
N ALA A 185 -20.36 -0.35 -1.83
CA ALA A 185 -19.72 -0.35 -0.52
C ALA A 185 -20.62 -0.99 0.55
N PRO A 186 -20.06 -1.79 1.49
CA PRO A 186 -20.82 -2.28 2.64
C PRO A 186 -21.35 -1.13 3.48
N SER A 187 -22.51 -1.33 4.11
CA SER A 187 -23.07 -0.32 5.01
C SER A 187 -22.23 -0.21 6.28
N VAL A 188 -22.39 0.90 7.02
CA VAL A 188 -21.74 1.05 8.33
C VAL A 188 -22.15 -0.05 9.31
N ASP A 189 -23.38 -0.58 9.21
CA ASP A 189 -23.87 -1.67 10.07
C ASP A 189 -23.09 -2.98 9.82
N GLU A 190 -22.62 -3.23 8.60
CA GLU A 190 -21.72 -4.35 8.30
C GLU A 190 -20.35 -4.20 9.00
N PHE A 191 -19.83 -2.96 9.08
CA PHE A 191 -18.58 -2.70 9.81
C PHE A 191 -18.76 -2.78 11.33
N VAL A 192 -19.91 -2.37 11.88
CA VAL A 192 -20.26 -2.64 13.27
C VAL A 192 -20.28 -4.15 13.52
N PHE A 193 -20.93 -4.91 12.64
CA PHE A 193 -21.04 -6.35 12.77
C PHE A 193 -19.67 -7.07 12.69
N VAL A 194 -18.77 -6.69 11.78
CA VAL A 194 -17.47 -7.36 11.63
C VAL A 194 -16.52 -7.11 12.80
N THR A 195 -16.76 -6.04 13.57
CA THR A 195 -16.06 -5.78 14.84
C THR A 195 -16.71 -6.47 16.03
N GLU A 196 -17.67 -7.38 15.79
CA GLU A 196 -18.44 -8.06 16.84
C GLU A 196 -19.18 -7.08 17.75
N ASN A 197 -19.60 -5.92 17.21
CA ASN A 197 -20.20 -4.80 17.95
C ASN A 197 -19.28 -4.19 19.02
N ALA A 198 -17.95 -4.29 18.83
CA ALA A 198 -16.99 -3.58 19.69
C ALA A 198 -17.13 -2.05 19.59
N TYR A 199 -17.68 -1.55 18.48
CA TYR A 199 -17.90 -0.13 18.23
C TYR A 199 -19.32 0.13 17.73
N THR A 200 -19.84 1.29 18.10
CA THR A 200 -21.13 1.80 17.63
C THR A 200 -21.02 2.41 16.23
N LYS A 201 -22.17 2.57 15.57
CA LYS A 201 -22.26 3.26 14.28
C LYS A 201 -21.77 4.70 14.40
N GLU A 202 -22.15 5.36 15.50
CA GLU A 202 -21.79 6.75 15.81
C GLU A 202 -20.28 6.91 15.94
N GLU A 203 -19.58 5.96 16.60
CA GLU A 203 -18.13 5.97 16.71
C GLU A 203 -17.44 5.84 15.34
N ILE A 204 -17.92 4.95 14.46
CA ILE A 204 -17.36 4.79 13.12
C ILE A 204 -17.57 6.06 12.29
N LEU A 205 -18.75 6.68 12.35
CA LEU A 205 -19.05 7.92 11.61
C LEU A 205 -18.27 9.13 12.15
N LYS A 206 -18.06 9.21 13.47
CA LYS A 206 -17.19 10.21 14.10
C LYS A 206 -15.74 10.00 13.66
N GLY A 207 -15.25 8.77 13.73
CA GLY A 207 -13.91 8.40 13.26
C GLY A 207 -13.71 8.75 11.79
N GLU A 208 -14.72 8.54 10.95
CA GLU A 208 -14.64 8.85 9.51
C GLU A 208 -14.39 10.35 9.29
N THR A 209 -15.14 11.18 10.01
CA THR A 209 -15.00 12.64 9.93
C THR A 209 -13.58 13.07 10.33
N ILE A 210 -13.07 12.52 11.44
CA ILE A 210 -11.73 12.83 11.95
C ILE A 210 -10.63 12.39 10.96
N ILE A 211 -10.74 11.20 10.39
CA ILE A 211 -9.77 10.69 9.41
C ILE A 211 -9.78 11.55 8.15
N LEU A 212 -10.95 11.84 7.59
CA LEU A 212 -11.08 12.63 6.36
C LEU A 212 -10.52 14.04 6.54
N GLN A 213 -10.85 14.71 7.66
CA GLN A 213 -10.30 16.02 8.00
C GLN A 213 -8.78 15.97 8.19
N THR A 214 -8.27 14.98 8.93
CA THR A 214 -6.83 14.81 9.15
C THR A 214 -6.05 14.59 7.85
N LEU A 215 -6.65 13.93 6.87
CA LEU A 215 -6.04 13.66 5.57
C LEU A 215 -6.36 14.72 4.50
N ASP A 216 -7.00 15.84 4.87
CA ASP A 216 -7.41 16.91 3.96
C ASP A 216 -8.25 16.38 2.78
N PHE A 217 -9.05 15.33 3.02
CA PHE A 217 -9.83 14.60 2.01
C PHE A 217 -9.00 14.02 0.83
N LYS A 218 -7.67 13.94 0.96
CA LYS A 218 -6.76 13.40 -0.07
C LYS A 218 -6.74 11.88 -0.06
N ILE A 219 -7.86 11.24 -0.38
CA ILE A 219 -7.99 9.77 -0.49
C ILE A 219 -7.61 9.29 -1.89
N SER A 220 -8.08 10.00 -2.93
CA SER A 220 -7.91 9.66 -4.34
C SER A 220 -6.47 9.70 -4.87
N HIS A 221 -5.56 10.36 -4.15
CA HIS A 221 -4.16 10.50 -4.57
C HIS A 221 -3.36 9.21 -4.43
N TYR A 222 -3.85 8.24 -3.66
CA TYR A 222 -3.12 7.00 -3.48
C TYR A 222 -3.32 6.06 -4.68
N CYS A 223 -2.23 5.78 -5.39
CA CYS A 223 -2.20 4.87 -6.51
C CYS A 223 -1.75 3.48 -6.06
N SER A 224 -2.56 2.45 -6.34
CA SER A 224 -2.25 1.07 -5.95
C SER A 224 -1.13 0.46 -6.81
N PRO A 225 -0.24 -0.39 -6.24
CA PRO A 225 0.82 -1.09 -6.99
C PRO A 225 0.32 -1.94 -8.17
N TYR A 226 -0.96 -2.33 -8.20
CA TYR A 226 -1.51 -3.17 -9.28
C TYR A 226 -1.45 -2.50 -10.66
N SER A 227 -1.54 -1.18 -10.75
CA SER A 227 -1.46 -0.46 -12.02
C SER A 227 -0.08 -0.56 -12.64
N TRP A 228 0.98 -0.31 -11.87
CA TRP A 228 2.36 -0.52 -12.32
C TRP A 228 2.66 -2.00 -12.57
N MET A 229 2.15 -2.90 -11.73
CA MET A 229 2.31 -4.35 -11.97
C MET A 229 1.71 -4.76 -13.32
N ARG A 230 0.55 -4.19 -13.70
CA ARG A 230 -0.05 -4.42 -15.01
C ARG A 230 0.86 -3.91 -16.14
N ARG A 231 1.45 -2.72 -16.01
CA ARG A 231 2.43 -2.17 -16.97
C ARG A 231 3.65 -3.10 -17.10
N ILE A 232 4.24 -3.49 -15.98
CA ILE A 232 5.42 -4.37 -15.92
C ILE A 232 5.13 -5.76 -16.51
N SER A 233 3.90 -6.26 -16.37
CA SER A 233 3.49 -7.55 -16.93
C SER A 233 3.55 -7.62 -18.46
N LYS A 234 3.64 -6.48 -19.16
CA LYS A 234 3.88 -6.47 -20.62
C LYS A 234 5.21 -7.13 -21.00
N ALA A 235 6.21 -7.04 -20.11
CA ALA A 235 7.56 -7.54 -20.32
C ALA A 235 7.64 -9.05 -20.59
N ASP A 236 6.69 -9.83 -20.09
CA ASP A 236 6.60 -11.29 -20.27
C ASP A 236 5.25 -11.75 -20.82
N ASP A 237 4.60 -10.89 -21.62
CA ASP A 237 3.29 -11.16 -22.24
C ASP A 237 2.24 -11.65 -21.21
N TYR A 238 2.23 -10.99 -20.06
CA TYR A 238 1.30 -11.24 -18.97
C TYR A 238 1.34 -12.65 -18.38
N GLU A 239 2.53 -13.28 -18.33
CA GLU A 239 2.70 -14.65 -17.82
C GLU A 239 2.01 -14.85 -16.47
N LEU A 240 1.07 -15.81 -16.46
CA LEU A 240 0.13 -15.98 -15.36
C LEU A 240 0.83 -16.31 -14.03
N ARG A 241 1.89 -17.12 -14.07
CA ARG A 241 2.63 -17.52 -12.87
C ARG A 241 3.38 -16.35 -12.26
N THR A 242 4.10 -15.56 -13.07
CA THR A 242 4.81 -14.36 -12.63
C THR A 242 3.83 -13.40 -11.97
N ARG A 243 2.69 -13.12 -12.61
CA ARG A 243 1.69 -12.19 -12.08
C ARG A 243 1.05 -12.69 -10.80
N THR A 244 0.63 -13.96 -10.76
CA THR A 244 -0.02 -14.52 -9.56
C THR A 244 0.92 -14.49 -8.35
N LEU A 245 2.19 -14.86 -8.56
CA LEU A 245 3.21 -14.80 -7.52
C LEU A 245 3.58 -13.37 -7.15
N GLY A 246 3.70 -12.47 -8.13
CA GLY A 246 3.94 -11.05 -7.90
C GLY A 246 2.85 -10.40 -7.06
N LYS A 247 1.57 -10.68 -7.36
CA LYS A 247 0.42 -10.21 -6.57
C LYS A 247 0.48 -10.68 -5.12
N PHE A 248 0.87 -11.93 -4.89
CA PHE A 248 1.09 -12.44 -3.54
C PHE A 248 2.18 -11.63 -2.83
N LEU A 249 3.34 -11.45 -3.46
CA LEU A 249 4.50 -10.81 -2.87
C LEU A 249 4.28 -9.34 -2.54
N ILE A 250 3.54 -8.59 -3.38
CA ILE A 250 3.17 -7.20 -3.03
C ILE A 250 2.18 -7.15 -1.85
N GLU A 251 1.27 -8.12 -1.71
CA GLU A 251 0.39 -8.18 -0.54
C GLU A 251 1.15 -8.58 0.73
N VAL A 252 2.25 -9.34 0.63
CA VAL A 252 3.16 -9.57 1.77
C VAL A 252 3.82 -8.26 2.22
N ALA A 253 4.14 -7.36 1.29
CA ALA A 253 4.72 -6.06 1.61
C ALA A 253 3.82 -5.20 2.54
N LEU A 254 2.49 -5.37 2.49
CA LEU A 254 1.56 -4.67 3.40
C LEU A 254 1.82 -5.00 4.88
N LEU A 255 2.32 -6.20 5.17
CA LEU A 255 2.58 -6.67 6.54
C LEU A 255 3.92 -6.18 7.10
N ASP A 256 4.84 -5.74 6.25
CA ASP A 256 6.20 -5.37 6.64
C ASP A 256 6.39 -3.85 6.57
N HIS A 257 6.57 -3.23 7.73
CA HIS A 257 6.70 -1.77 7.86
C HIS A 257 7.91 -1.21 7.11
N ARG A 258 8.90 -2.03 6.73
CA ARG A 258 10.03 -1.58 5.90
C ARG A 258 9.58 -1.14 4.51
N PHE A 259 8.42 -1.58 4.03
CA PHE A 259 7.87 -1.13 2.74
C PHE A 259 7.18 0.23 2.81
N LEU A 260 6.97 0.83 3.99
CA LEU A 260 6.40 2.18 4.11
C LEU A 260 7.24 3.28 3.46
N ARG A 261 8.55 3.04 3.29
CA ARG A 261 9.47 3.95 2.61
C ARG A 261 9.56 3.68 1.10
N VAL A 262 8.86 2.67 0.59
CA VAL A 262 8.95 2.22 -0.81
C VAL A 262 7.73 2.72 -1.56
N LYS A 263 7.94 3.50 -2.63
CA LYS A 263 6.85 3.99 -3.48
C LYS A 263 6.04 2.82 -4.07
N PRO A 264 4.71 2.93 -4.22
CA PRO A 264 3.86 1.91 -4.84
C PRO A 264 4.38 1.37 -6.18
N SER A 265 4.93 2.23 -7.04
CA SER A 265 5.61 1.85 -8.28
C SER A 265 6.75 0.86 -8.06
N LEU A 266 7.61 1.13 -7.08
CA LEU A 266 8.73 0.27 -6.68
C LEU A 266 8.26 -1.01 -5.97
N VAL A 267 7.19 -0.95 -5.18
CA VAL A 267 6.59 -2.16 -4.59
C VAL A 267 6.15 -3.13 -5.69
N ALA A 268 5.52 -2.62 -6.75
CA ALA A 268 5.13 -3.42 -7.91
C ALA A 268 6.35 -4.06 -8.60
N ALA A 269 7.41 -3.28 -8.81
CA ALA A 269 8.66 -3.77 -9.40
C ALA A 269 9.33 -4.84 -8.53
N VAL A 270 9.44 -4.63 -7.21
CA VAL A 270 10.01 -5.61 -6.25
C VAL A 270 9.21 -6.92 -6.27
N GLY A 271 7.87 -6.84 -6.30
CA GLY A 271 7.01 -8.01 -6.36
C GLY A 271 7.20 -8.82 -7.65
N MET A 272 7.24 -8.14 -8.80
CA MET A 272 7.48 -8.78 -10.11
C MET A 272 8.90 -9.35 -10.21
N TYR A 273 9.91 -8.61 -9.76
CA TYR A 273 11.31 -9.05 -9.71
C TYR A 273 11.48 -10.29 -8.86
N SER A 274 10.91 -10.28 -7.65
CA SER A 274 10.95 -11.43 -6.74
C SER A 274 10.25 -12.64 -7.34
N ALA A 275 9.09 -12.45 -7.98
CA ALA A 275 8.39 -13.54 -8.66
C ALA A 275 9.22 -14.14 -9.80
N ARG A 276 9.85 -13.30 -10.63
CA ARG A 276 10.74 -13.73 -11.71
C ARG A 276 11.92 -14.54 -11.18
N LYS A 277 12.62 -14.02 -10.18
CA LYS A 277 13.75 -14.68 -9.53
C LYS A 277 13.37 -16.04 -8.94
N MET A 278 12.23 -16.11 -8.24
CA MET A 278 11.72 -17.38 -7.69
C MET A 278 11.37 -18.41 -8.77
N LEU A 279 10.89 -17.95 -9.93
CA LEU A 279 10.54 -18.80 -11.08
C LEU A 279 11.73 -19.12 -12.00
N GLY A 280 12.95 -18.67 -11.64
CA GLY A 280 14.16 -18.88 -12.43
C GLY A 280 14.25 -18.03 -13.69
N GLY A 281 13.54 -16.89 -13.74
CA GLY A 281 13.58 -15.94 -14.84
C GLY A 281 14.44 -14.72 -14.52
N ASP A 282 15.00 -14.13 -15.57
CA ASP A 282 15.82 -12.92 -15.47
C ASP A 282 14.99 -11.63 -15.44
N TRP A 283 15.60 -10.56 -14.93
CA TRP A 283 15.14 -9.17 -15.03
C TRP A 283 15.81 -8.48 -16.23
N ASN A 284 15.29 -8.75 -17.42
CA ASN A 284 15.87 -8.33 -18.70
C ASN A 284 15.37 -6.93 -19.15
N ASN A 285 15.84 -6.48 -20.32
CA ASN A 285 15.52 -5.16 -20.88
C ASN A 285 14.01 -4.83 -20.90
N PRO A 286 13.09 -5.70 -21.35
CA PRO A 286 11.64 -5.46 -21.23
C PRO A 286 11.18 -5.11 -19.81
N PHE A 287 11.66 -5.82 -18.78
CA PHE A 287 11.30 -5.52 -17.40
C PHE A 287 11.88 -4.19 -16.93
N VAL A 288 13.13 -3.89 -17.28
CA VAL A 288 13.76 -2.59 -16.97
C VAL A 288 13.01 -1.45 -17.66
N PHE A 289 12.61 -1.63 -18.92
CA PHE A 289 11.86 -0.67 -19.71
C PHE A 289 10.51 -0.32 -19.05
N HIS A 290 9.67 -1.34 -18.78
CA HIS A 290 8.33 -1.11 -18.25
C HIS A 290 8.27 -0.74 -16.76
N SER A 291 9.28 -1.09 -15.98
CA SER A 291 9.35 -0.75 -14.55
C SER A 291 10.13 0.54 -14.26
N GLY A 292 11.03 0.95 -15.15
CA GLY A 292 12.01 2.00 -14.88
C GLY A 292 13.04 1.63 -13.79
N CYS A 293 13.17 0.34 -13.46
CA CYS A 293 13.99 -0.14 -12.35
C CYS A 293 14.98 -1.22 -12.79
N THR A 294 16.22 -1.10 -12.31
CA THR A 294 17.26 -2.12 -12.47
C THR A 294 17.15 -3.21 -11.40
N ALA A 295 17.71 -4.39 -11.65
CA ALA A 295 17.73 -5.47 -10.67
C ALA A 295 18.42 -5.07 -9.35
N GLU A 296 19.48 -4.25 -9.43
CA GLU A 296 20.23 -3.78 -8.26
C GLU A 296 19.36 -2.96 -7.29
N GLN A 297 18.43 -2.15 -7.81
CA GLN A 297 17.50 -1.35 -6.99
C GLN A 297 16.45 -2.21 -6.28
N LEU A 298 16.13 -3.39 -6.82
CA LEU A 298 15.02 -4.24 -6.38
C LEU A 298 15.50 -5.35 -5.43
N GLU A 299 16.78 -5.74 -5.50
CA GLU A 299 17.36 -6.83 -4.72
C GLU A 299 17.14 -6.71 -3.20
N PRO A 300 17.31 -5.54 -2.56
CA PRO A 300 17.10 -5.47 -1.11
C PRO A 300 15.63 -5.61 -0.71
N GLY A 301 14.70 -5.12 -1.53
CA GLY A 301 13.26 -5.35 -1.33
C GLY A 301 12.90 -6.83 -1.48
N HIS A 302 13.54 -7.52 -2.42
CA HIS A 302 13.43 -8.97 -2.55
C HIS A 302 13.93 -9.70 -1.30
N GLN A 303 15.06 -9.27 -0.73
CA GLN A 303 15.58 -9.83 0.52
C GLN A 303 14.60 -9.64 1.68
N TRP A 304 14.01 -8.45 1.83
CA TRP A 304 12.98 -8.22 2.86
C TRP A 304 11.77 -9.14 2.71
N LEU A 305 11.30 -9.36 1.49
CA LEU A 305 10.24 -10.34 1.24
C LEU A 305 10.68 -11.75 1.63
N ALA A 306 11.88 -12.17 1.22
CA ALA A 306 12.40 -13.50 1.54
C ALA A 306 12.53 -13.73 3.05
N GLU A 307 13.04 -12.74 3.79
CA GLU A 307 13.09 -12.74 5.27
C GLU A 307 11.68 -12.85 5.87
N LYS A 308 10.71 -12.09 5.35
CA LYS A 308 9.33 -12.11 5.84
C LYS A 308 8.68 -13.48 5.66
N LEU A 309 8.94 -14.15 4.54
CA LEU A 309 8.38 -15.47 4.21
C LEU A 309 8.89 -16.59 5.13
N VAL A 310 10.09 -16.45 5.72
CA VAL A 310 10.68 -17.45 6.62
C VAL A 310 10.34 -17.23 8.10
N GLU A 311 9.71 -16.11 8.46
CA GLU A 311 9.29 -15.85 9.83
C GLU A 311 8.35 -16.99 10.34
N PRO A 312 8.57 -17.51 11.57
CA PRO A 312 7.76 -18.62 12.10
C PRO A 312 6.25 -18.35 12.16
N THR A 313 5.88 -17.08 12.34
CA THR A 313 4.48 -16.64 12.44
C THR A 313 3.85 -16.40 11.07
N PHE A 314 4.64 -16.29 9.99
CA PHE A 314 4.13 -15.93 8.66
C PHE A 314 3.11 -16.94 8.12
N LEU A 315 3.32 -18.24 8.39
CA LEU A 315 2.40 -19.30 7.99
C LEU A 315 0.96 -19.13 8.53
N LYS A 316 0.80 -18.39 9.64
CA LYS A 316 -0.50 -18.17 10.28
C LYS A 316 -1.26 -16.98 9.70
N THR A 317 -0.60 -16.12 8.92
CA THR A 317 -1.20 -14.91 8.34
C THR A 317 -2.34 -15.22 7.38
N ASN A 318 -3.29 -14.30 7.27
CA ASN A 318 -4.40 -14.38 6.33
C ASN A 318 -3.90 -14.28 4.87
N VAL A 319 -2.84 -13.51 4.58
CA VAL A 319 -2.25 -13.44 3.22
C VAL A 319 -1.71 -14.82 2.78
N CYS A 320 -1.03 -15.54 3.68
CA CYS A 320 -0.53 -16.87 3.38
C CYS A 320 -1.68 -17.84 3.10
N ARG A 321 -2.74 -17.82 3.93
CA ARG A 321 -3.94 -18.65 3.75
C ARG A 321 -4.69 -18.33 2.46
N LYS A 322 -4.83 -17.05 2.10
CA LYS A 322 -5.44 -16.58 0.84
C LYS A 322 -4.75 -17.23 -0.35
N TYR A 323 -3.43 -17.10 -0.45
CA TYR A 323 -2.64 -17.52 -1.60
C TYR A 323 -2.23 -19.01 -1.59
N ALA A 324 -2.56 -19.75 -0.53
CA ALA A 324 -2.40 -21.20 -0.50
C ALA A 324 -3.47 -21.92 -1.33
N ASN A 325 -4.54 -21.21 -1.71
CA ASN A 325 -5.63 -21.75 -2.51
C ASN A 325 -5.16 -22.04 -3.95
N LYS A 326 -5.68 -23.13 -4.55
CA LYS A 326 -5.43 -23.51 -5.95
C LYS A 326 -5.78 -22.41 -6.94
N LYS A 327 -6.77 -21.55 -6.65
CA LYS A 327 -7.11 -20.39 -7.50
C LYS A 327 -5.95 -19.41 -7.69
N PHE A 328 -5.01 -19.39 -6.75
CA PHE A 328 -3.78 -18.59 -6.81
C PHE A 328 -2.54 -19.46 -7.04
N LEU A 329 -2.70 -20.61 -7.69
CA LEU A 329 -1.60 -21.53 -8.03
C LEU A 329 -0.78 -21.99 -6.82
N LYS A 330 -1.35 -21.93 -5.61
CA LYS A 330 -0.64 -22.16 -4.34
C LYS A 330 0.62 -21.29 -4.20
N ALA A 331 0.58 -20.05 -4.70
CA ALA A 331 1.72 -19.14 -4.75
C ALA A 331 2.41 -18.96 -3.39
N SER A 332 1.66 -18.88 -2.29
CA SER A 332 2.27 -18.74 -0.96
C SER A 332 3.07 -19.98 -0.55
N VAL A 333 2.56 -21.18 -0.83
CA VAL A 333 3.28 -22.44 -0.53
C VAL A 333 4.58 -22.48 -1.31
N PHE A 334 4.52 -22.21 -2.62
CA PHE A 334 5.70 -22.17 -3.48
C PHE A 334 6.75 -21.16 -2.99
N ALA A 335 6.34 -19.92 -2.71
CA ALA A 335 7.25 -18.86 -2.30
C ALA A 335 7.93 -19.15 -0.94
N ILE A 336 7.19 -19.72 0.01
CA ILE A 336 7.72 -20.08 1.34
C ILE A 336 8.72 -21.23 1.20
N ASP A 337 8.41 -22.25 0.42
CA ASP A 337 9.31 -23.38 0.17
C ASP A 337 10.60 -22.91 -0.52
N TRP A 338 10.47 -22.02 -1.51
CA TRP A 338 11.61 -21.38 -2.17
C TRP A 338 12.47 -20.58 -1.18
N ALA A 339 11.85 -19.74 -0.36
CA ALA A 339 12.58 -18.92 0.61
C ALA A 339 13.31 -19.78 1.64
N ARG A 340 12.66 -20.83 2.16
CA ARG A 340 13.29 -21.77 3.09
C ARG A 340 14.48 -22.50 2.49
N ALA A 341 14.38 -22.95 1.23
CA ALA A 341 15.50 -23.61 0.55
C ALA A 341 16.73 -22.68 0.48
N MET A 342 16.54 -21.41 0.10
CA MET A 342 17.62 -20.42 0.05
C MET A 342 18.28 -20.20 1.42
N TYR A 343 17.49 -20.05 2.49
CA TYR A 343 18.03 -19.83 3.85
C TYR A 343 18.65 -21.09 4.47
N MET A 344 18.24 -22.29 4.07
CA MET A 344 18.85 -23.54 4.54
C MET A 344 20.22 -23.78 3.90
N ASP A 345 20.42 -23.37 2.65
CA ASP A 345 21.70 -23.47 1.95
C ASP A 345 22.74 -22.45 2.46
N GLU A 346 22.31 -21.37 3.11
CA GLU A 346 23.18 -20.34 3.72
C GLU A 346 23.67 -20.67 5.15
N LEU A 347 23.15 -21.73 5.80
CA LEU A 347 23.66 -22.17 7.09
C LEU A 347 24.98 -22.94 6.89
N PRO A 348 26.13 -22.48 7.44
CA PRO A 348 27.37 -23.24 7.33
C PRO A 348 27.18 -24.58 8.03
N ILE A 349 27.33 -25.66 7.25
CA ILE A 349 27.44 -27.03 7.75
C ILE A 349 28.55 -27.03 8.80
N LYS A 350 28.19 -27.00 10.09
CA LYS A 350 29.09 -27.42 11.15
C LYS A 350 29.41 -28.87 10.86
N LYS A 351 30.50 -29.12 10.13
CA LYS A 351 31.13 -30.43 10.08
C LYS A 351 31.42 -30.79 11.52
N SER A 352 30.62 -31.71 12.07
CA SER A 352 30.98 -32.46 13.26
C SER A 352 32.31 -33.13 12.95
N GLN A 353 33.38 -32.55 13.47
CA GLN A 353 34.63 -33.27 13.62
C GLN A 353 34.35 -34.35 14.67
N ASP A 354 34.05 -35.56 14.22
CA ASP A 354 34.28 -36.76 15.01
C ASP A 354 35.81 -36.89 15.19
N PRO A 355 36.33 -36.89 16.42
CA PRO A 355 37.71 -37.30 16.64
C PRO A 355 37.76 -38.83 16.64
N ALA A 356 37.98 -39.39 15.47
CA ALA A 356 38.52 -40.75 15.36
C ALA A 356 40.01 -40.73 15.77
N GLY A 357 40.26 -41.12 17.02
CA GLY A 357 41.43 -41.90 17.43
C GLY A 357 42.77 -41.19 17.67
N SER A 358 43.31 -41.31 18.88
CA SER A 358 44.53 -42.10 19.10
C SER A 358 44.98 -42.14 20.58
N ALA A 359 45.39 -43.35 20.98
CA ALA A 359 46.40 -43.70 21.97
C ALA A 359 46.15 -43.41 23.46
N SER A 360 45.79 -44.46 24.20
CA SER A 360 46.66 -45.12 25.20
C SER A 360 46.14 -46.52 25.49
#